data_AF-A0A8E0RJB9-F1
#
_entry.id   AF-A0A8E0RJB9-F1
#
_cell.length_a   1.000
_cell.length_b   1.000
_cell.length_c   1.000
_cell.angle_alpha   90.00
_cell.angle_beta   90.00
_cell.angle_gamma   90.00
#
_symmetry.space_group_name_H-M   'P 1'
#
loop_
_entity.id
_entity.type
_entity.pdbx_description
1 polymer ?
#
loop_
_entity_poly.entity_id
_entity_poly.type
_entity_poly.pdbx_seq_one_letter_code
_entity_poly.pdbx_strand_id
1 'polypeptide(L)'
;MKIIGELEVVCPVNWSHHNFHTLANTVKRYLQLIEGDILGRDSGEELLSTLSRPNNQARFEGMYTVTVSQLKPVQQLLALLFGIWFRRIYHTEVNATFAIAVAESALGSVFPSCTTPPRKVERAS
;
A
#
# COMPACT_ATOMS: atom_id res chain seq x y z
N MET A 1 9.21 19.70 -3.49
CA MET A 1 8.81 18.60 -4.40
C MET A 1 7.79 19.18 -5.37
N LYS A 2 8.23 19.55 -6.58
CA LYS A 2 7.49 20.46 -7.48
C LYS A 2 6.10 19.94 -7.87
N ILE A 3 5.97 18.62 -8.05
CA ILE A 3 4.72 17.95 -8.42
C ILE A 3 3.62 18.03 -7.35
N ILE A 4 3.95 18.08 -6.05
CA ILE A 4 2.94 18.19 -4.99
C ILE A 4 2.28 19.56 -5.04
N GLY A 5 3.07 20.62 -5.21
CA GLY A 5 2.53 21.97 -5.39
C GLY A 5 1.71 22.11 -6.67
N GLU A 6 2.06 21.40 -7.75
CA GLU A 6 1.24 21.37 -8.98
C GLU A 6 -0.11 20.65 -8.78
N LEU A 7 -0.11 19.57 -7.98
CA LEU A 7 -1.34 18.84 -7.63
C LEU A 7 -2.26 19.64 -6.70
N GLU A 8 -1.71 20.43 -5.79
CA GLU A 8 -2.48 21.29 -4.87
C GLU A 8 -3.16 22.46 -5.58
N VAL A 9 -2.60 22.92 -6.71
CA VAL A 9 -3.10 24.08 -7.46
C VAL A 9 -4.07 23.68 -8.59
N VAL A 10 -4.44 22.39 -8.70
CA VAL A 10 -5.34 21.85 -9.75
C VAL A 10 -4.82 22.19 -11.15
N CYS A 11 -3.50 22.25 -11.32
CA CYS A 11 -2.90 22.38 -12.64
C CYS A 11 -2.77 21.00 -13.29
N PRO A 12 -3.03 20.88 -14.61
CA PRO A 12 -2.74 19.64 -15.33
C PRO A 12 -1.24 19.30 -15.21
N VAL A 13 -0.94 18.20 -14.53
CA VAL A 13 0.44 17.72 -14.36
C VAL A 13 0.88 17.01 -15.64
N ASN A 14 1.99 17.45 -16.22
CA ASN A 14 2.61 16.73 -17.34
C ASN A 14 3.52 15.62 -16.79
N TRP A 15 2.95 14.42 -16.67
CA TRP A 15 3.60 13.24 -16.10
C TRP A 15 4.87 12.80 -16.85
N SER A 16 5.01 13.16 -18.14
CA SER A 16 6.13 12.77 -19.01
C SER A 16 7.47 13.40 -18.60
N HIS A 17 7.46 14.47 -17.81
CA HIS A 17 8.68 15.13 -17.33
C HIS A 17 9.19 14.58 -16.00
N HIS A 18 8.47 13.64 -15.39
CA HIS A 18 8.83 13.07 -14.09
C HIS A 18 9.35 11.65 -14.27
N ASN A 19 10.51 11.38 -13.69
CA ASN A 19 11.02 10.01 -13.64
C ASN A 19 10.14 9.13 -12.73
N PHE A 20 10.20 7.82 -12.98
CA PHE A 20 9.43 6.83 -12.24
C PHE A 20 9.58 6.94 -10.71
N HIS A 21 10.79 7.21 -10.21
CA HIS A 21 11.06 7.35 -8.78
C HIS A 21 10.33 8.55 -8.16
N THR A 22 10.23 9.66 -8.89
CA THR A 22 9.51 10.86 -8.45
C THR A 22 8.01 10.56 -8.33
N LEU A 23 7.44 9.87 -9.31
CA LEU A 23 6.03 9.45 -9.29
C LEU A 23 5.75 8.48 -8.14
N ALA A 24 6.59 7.46 -7.97
CA ALA A 24 6.48 6.49 -6.89
C ALA A 24 6.54 7.17 -5.51
N ASN A 25 7.47 8.11 -5.31
CA ASN A 25 7.58 8.86 -4.06
C ASN A 25 6.39 9.79 -3.83
N THR A 26 5.78 10.34 -4.90
CA THR A 26 4.57 11.16 -4.81
C THR A 26 3.40 10.33 -4.30
N VAL A 27 3.19 9.14 -4.87
CA VAL A 27 2.15 8.20 -4.42
C VAL A 27 2.39 7.77 -2.97
N LYS A 28 3.63 7.40 -2.62
CA LYS A 28 3.98 7.03 -1.24
C LYS A 28 3.66 8.15 -0.25
N ARG A 29 3.99 9.40 -0.60
CA ARG A 29 3.73 10.56 0.25
C ARG A 29 2.24 10.87 0.37
N TYR A 30 1.48 10.72 -0.71
CA TYR A 30 0.02 10.81 -0.65
C TYR A 30 -0.57 9.80 0.34
N LEU A 31 -0.15 8.53 0.26
CA LEU A 31 -0.64 7.48 1.16
C LEU A 31 -0.28 7.75 2.63
N GLN A 32 0.90 8.32 2.90
CA GLN A 32 1.32 8.71 4.25
C GLN A 32 0.51 9.86 4.86
N LEU A 33 -0.14 10.68 4.03
CA LEU A 33 -0.97 11.80 4.50
C LEU A 33 -2.41 11.38 4.84
N ILE A 34 -2.79 10.13 4.55
CA ILE A 34 -4.10 9.59 4.94
C ILE A 34 -4.08 9.37 6.47
N GLU A 35 -5.02 9.99 7.17
CA GLU A 35 -5.13 9.87 8.62
C GLU A 35 -5.49 8.43 9.03
N GLY A 36 -4.77 7.88 10.01
CA GLY A 36 -4.93 6.50 10.47
C GLY A 36 -4.14 5.51 9.61
N ASP A 37 -4.52 5.36 8.36
CA ASP A 37 -3.86 4.66 7.22
C ASP A 37 -4.93 4.46 6.11
N ILE A 38 -4.64 3.70 5.05
CA ILE A 38 -5.60 3.47 3.96
C ILE A 38 -6.87 2.68 4.37
N LEU A 39 -6.78 1.84 5.42
CA LEU A 39 -7.89 1.05 5.99
C LEU A 39 -8.49 1.71 7.25
N GLY A 40 -7.78 2.66 7.85
CA GLY A 40 -8.04 3.11 9.20
C GLY A 40 -7.49 2.15 10.26
N ARG A 41 -7.28 2.68 11.47
CA ARG A 41 -6.60 1.98 12.57
C ARG A 41 -7.26 0.65 12.94
N ASP A 42 -8.59 0.62 13.06
CA ASP A 42 -9.33 -0.55 13.53
C ASP A 42 -9.27 -1.70 12.51
N SER A 43 -9.50 -1.39 11.23
CA SER A 43 -9.38 -2.37 10.15
C SER A 43 -7.93 -2.79 9.90
N GLY A 44 -6.95 -1.93 10.16
CA GLY A 44 -5.53 -2.28 10.15
C GLY A 44 -5.18 -3.35 11.20
N GLU A 45 -5.67 -3.21 12.43
CA GLU A 45 -5.50 -4.24 13.46
C GLU A 45 -6.23 -5.54 13.11
N GLU A 46 -7.45 -5.43 12.57
CA GLU A 46 -8.20 -6.58 12.11
C GLU A 46 -7.43 -7.34 11.02
N LEU A 47 -6.86 -6.61 10.04
CA LEU A 47 -6.02 -7.18 8.99
C LEU A 47 -4.82 -7.93 9.58
N LEU A 48 -4.11 -7.34 10.54
CA LEU A 48 -2.97 -8.00 11.21
C LEU A 48 -3.40 -9.26 11.97
N SER A 49 -4.57 -9.26 12.60
CA SER A 49 -5.10 -10.42 13.30
C SER A 49 -5.33 -11.62 12.37
N THR A 50 -5.65 -11.37 11.09
CA THR A 50 -5.86 -12.44 10.10
C THR A 50 -4.62 -13.29 9.88
N LEU A 51 -3.41 -12.74 10.04
CA LEU A 51 -2.14 -13.46 9.89
C LEU A 51 -1.98 -14.60 10.90
N SER A 52 -2.64 -14.49 12.06
CA SER A 52 -2.60 -15.50 13.12
C SER A 52 -3.53 -16.71 12.85
N ARG A 53 -4.30 -16.68 11.75
CA ARG A 53 -5.21 -17.78 11.40
C ARG A 53 -4.44 -19.04 10.96
N PRO A 54 -4.97 -20.24 11.20
CA PRO A 54 -4.21 -21.50 11.15
C PRO A 54 -3.85 -21.98 9.74
N ASN A 55 -4.59 -21.56 8.71
CA ASN A 55 -4.36 -21.99 7.34
C ASN A 55 -4.51 -20.84 6.34
N ASN A 56 -3.95 -21.02 5.14
CA ASN A 56 -3.91 -19.99 4.10
C ASN A 56 -5.31 -19.56 3.64
N GLN A 57 -6.27 -20.50 3.59
CA GLN A 57 -7.65 -20.19 3.21
C GLN A 57 -8.31 -19.24 4.22
N ALA A 58 -8.20 -19.55 5.51
CA ALA A 58 -8.76 -18.74 6.59
C ALA A 58 -8.10 -17.35 6.66
N ARG A 59 -6.78 -17.27 6.38
CA ARG A 59 -6.05 -16.00 6.23
C ARG A 59 -6.60 -15.19 5.07
N PHE A 60 -6.72 -15.80 3.89
CA PHE A 60 -7.25 -15.17 2.69
C PHE A 60 -8.68 -14.66 2.89
N GLU A 61 -9.58 -15.49 3.43
CA GLU A 61 -10.95 -15.09 3.73
C GLU A 61 -11.00 -13.92 4.71
N GLY A 62 -10.15 -13.92 5.73
CA GLY A 62 -10.05 -12.80 6.66
C GLY A 62 -9.63 -11.50 5.99
N MET A 63 -8.54 -11.55 5.22
CA MET A 63 -8.05 -10.39 4.48
C MET A 63 -9.09 -9.87 3.47
N TYR A 64 -9.80 -10.80 2.81
CA TYR A 64 -10.87 -10.49 1.88
C TYR A 64 -12.01 -9.76 2.59
N THR A 65 -12.50 -10.28 3.73
CA THR A 65 -13.54 -9.64 4.55
C THR A 65 -13.17 -8.22 4.96
N VAL A 66 -11.95 -8.01 5.46
CA VAL A 66 -11.45 -6.68 5.84
C VAL A 66 -11.39 -5.74 4.63
N THR A 67 -11.03 -6.25 3.46
CA THR A 67 -10.95 -5.45 2.24
C THR A 67 -12.33 -5.04 1.74
N VAL A 68 -13.30 -5.96 1.68
CA VAL A 68 -14.64 -5.67 1.14
C VAL A 68 -15.54 -4.90 2.11
N SER A 69 -15.19 -4.85 3.40
CA SER A 69 -15.88 -4.00 4.37
C SER A 69 -15.51 -2.52 4.27
N GLN A 70 -14.42 -2.19 3.55
CA GLN A 70 -14.00 -0.80 3.33
C GLN A 70 -14.94 -0.03 2.40
N LEU A 71 -14.85 1.30 2.42
CA LEU A 71 -15.53 2.16 1.45
C LEU A 71 -15.07 1.85 0.01
N LYS A 72 -15.97 2.00 -0.96
CA LYS A 72 -15.70 1.69 -2.38
C LYS A 72 -14.43 2.37 -2.93
N PRO A 73 -14.14 3.65 -2.63
CA PRO A 73 -12.90 4.29 -3.09
C PRO A 73 -11.63 3.62 -2.53
N VAL A 74 -11.67 3.18 -1.27
CA VAL A 74 -10.56 2.46 -0.62
C VAL A 74 -10.35 1.10 -1.29
N GLN A 75 -11.41 0.35 -1.54
CA GLN A 75 -11.33 -0.92 -2.27
C GLN A 75 -10.70 -0.75 -3.66
N GLN A 76 -11.12 0.30 -4.40
CA GLN A 76 -10.59 0.60 -5.72
C GLN A 76 -9.12 1.01 -5.68
N LEU A 77 -8.73 1.83 -4.69
CA LEU A 77 -7.35 2.24 -4.50
C LEU A 77 -6.46 1.04 -4.14
N LEU A 78 -6.91 0.16 -3.24
CA LEU A 78 -6.22 -1.08 -2.91
C LEU A 78 -6.06 -1.97 -4.15
N ALA A 79 -7.14 -2.21 -4.90
CA ALA A 79 -7.09 -3.01 -6.12
C ALA A 79 -6.10 -2.43 -7.15
N LEU A 80 -6.05 -1.09 -7.29
CA LEU A 80 -5.10 -0.42 -8.16
C LEU A 80 -3.66 -0.62 -7.69
N LEU A 81 -3.37 -0.38 -6.41
CA LEU A 81 -2.03 -0.52 -5.83
C LEU A 81 -1.52 -1.96 -5.94
N PHE A 82 -2.32 -2.93 -5.49
CA PHE A 82 -1.97 -4.35 -5.56
C PHE A 82 -1.86 -4.84 -7.01
N GLY A 83 -2.69 -4.35 -7.94
CA GLY A 83 -2.57 -4.65 -9.36
C GLY A 83 -1.26 -4.14 -9.99
N ILE A 84 -0.85 -2.92 -9.63
CA ILE A 84 0.44 -2.34 -10.08
C ILE A 84 1.62 -3.14 -9.51
N TRP A 85 1.59 -3.48 -8.22
CA TRP A 85 2.64 -4.27 -7.59
C TRP A 85 2.70 -5.70 -8.11
N PHE A 86 1.55 -6.34 -8.30
CA PHE A 86 1.47 -7.67 -8.89
C PHE A 86 2.12 -7.70 -10.28
N ARG A 87 1.78 -6.72 -11.14
CA ARG A 87 2.42 -6.57 -12.45
C ARG A 87 3.94 -6.38 -12.33
N ARG A 88 4.40 -5.63 -11.34
CA ARG A 88 5.84 -5.40 -11.11
C ARG A 88 6.57 -6.67 -10.67
N ILE A 89 5.94 -7.48 -9.80
CA ILE A 89 6.49 -8.74 -9.28
C ILE A 89 6.48 -9.84 -10.35
N TYR A 90 5.50 -9.84 -11.27
CA TYR A 90 5.45 -10.84 -12.35
C TYR A 90 6.51 -10.63 -13.45
N HIS A 91 7.18 -9.46 -13.45
CA HIS A 91 8.34 -9.17 -14.31
C HIS A 91 9.68 -9.25 -13.52
N THR A 92 9.74 -10.10 -12.50
CA THR A 92 10.92 -10.32 -11.63
C THR A 92 12.19 -10.68 -12.38
N GLU A 93 12.09 -11.38 -13.52
CA GLU A 93 13.24 -11.79 -14.33
C GLU A 93 14.02 -10.60 -14.93
N VAL A 94 13.42 -9.40 -14.98
CA VAL A 94 14.04 -8.17 -15.50
C VAL A 94 14.33 -7.15 -14.38
N ASN A 95 13.54 -7.15 -13.30
CA ASN A 95 13.58 -6.09 -12.28
C ASN A 95 14.23 -6.48 -10.94
N ALA A 96 14.61 -7.75 -10.73
CA ALA A 96 15.19 -8.27 -9.48
C ALA A 96 14.38 -7.91 -8.20
N THR A 97 13.10 -7.56 -8.34
CA THR A 97 12.29 -7.04 -7.25
C THR A 97 11.37 -8.14 -6.74
N PHE A 98 11.77 -8.80 -5.66
CA PHE A 98 10.95 -9.81 -4.98
C PHE A 98 9.70 -9.17 -4.36
N ALA A 99 8.65 -9.97 -4.18
CA ALA A 99 7.41 -9.54 -3.52
C ALA A 99 7.69 -8.90 -2.14
N ILE A 100 8.66 -9.44 -1.39
CA ILE A 100 9.09 -8.91 -0.09
C ILE A 100 9.70 -7.52 -0.21
N ALA A 101 10.53 -7.25 -1.22
CA ALA A 101 11.14 -5.94 -1.44
C ALA A 101 10.09 -4.87 -1.83
N VAL A 102 9.04 -5.26 -2.56
CA VAL A 102 7.90 -4.36 -2.83
C VAL A 102 7.12 -4.10 -1.54
N ALA A 103 6.87 -5.14 -0.75
CA ALA A 103 6.15 -5.04 0.51
C ALA A 103 6.89 -4.12 1.49
N GLU A 104 8.17 -4.36 1.78
CA GLU A 104 9.00 -3.52 2.67
C GLU A 104 9.01 -2.04 2.24
N SER A 105 9.14 -1.78 0.94
CA SER A 105 9.18 -0.43 0.38
C SER A 105 7.82 0.30 0.44
N ALA A 106 6.71 -0.42 0.52
CA ALA A 106 5.35 0.15 0.46
C ALA A 106 4.64 0.13 1.82
N LEU A 107 4.96 -0.82 2.71
CA LEU A 107 4.25 -1.09 3.96
C LEU A 107 4.18 0.15 4.85
N GLY A 108 5.32 0.86 5.02
CA GLY A 108 5.38 2.08 5.84
C GLY A 108 4.60 3.28 5.27
N SER A 109 4.19 3.24 4.00
CA SER A 109 3.35 4.28 3.40
C SER A 109 1.88 3.89 3.37
N VAL A 110 1.57 2.60 3.23
CA VAL A 110 0.20 2.09 3.05
C VAL A 110 -0.44 1.78 4.41
N PHE A 111 0.35 1.25 5.35
CA PHE A 111 -0.08 0.84 6.69
C PHE A 111 0.86 1.41 7.78
N PRO A 112 0.98 2.74 7.91
CA PRO A 112 1.81 3.37 8.93
C PRO A 112 1.44 2.95 10.36
N SER A 113 0.16 2.70 10.65
CA SER A 113 -0.32 2.20 11.95
C SER A 113 0.23 0.82 12.32
N CYS A 114 0.43 -0.04 11.32
CA CYS A 114 0.96 -1.39 11.47
C CYS A 114 2.49 -1.43 11.59
N THR A 115 3.18 -0.34 11.22
CA THR A 115 4.65 -0.28 11.14
C THR A 115 5.30 0.64 12.17
N THR A 116 4.54 1.51 12.82
CA THR A 116 5.04 2.43 13.85
C THR A 116 5.46 1.74 15.17
N PRO A 117 4.84 0.63 15.62
CA PRO A 117 5.34 -0.13 16.78
C PRO A 117 6.37 -1.19 16.35
N PRO A 118 7.56 -1.26 16.95
CA PRO A 118 8.61 -2.23 16.59
C PRO A 118 8.15 -3.70 16.58
N ARG A 119 7.25 -4.06 17.51
CA ARG A 119 6.72 -5.42 17.66
C ARG A 119 5.73 -5.85 16.56
N LYS A 120 5.17 -4.91 15.80
CA LYS A 120 4.20 -5.22 14.72
C LYS A 120 4.88 -5.46 13.38
N VAL A 121 6.04 -4.84 13.17
CA VAL A 121 6.88 -5.04 11.97
C VAL A 121 7.37 -6.49 11.87
N GLU A 122 7.79 -7.10 12.98
CA GLU A 122 8.22 -8.52 13.03
C GLU A 122 7.09 -9.52 12.75
N ARG A 123 5.82 -9.15 12.96
CA ARG A 123 4.67 -10.00 12.64
C ARG A 123 4.20 -9.88 11.20
N ALA A 124 4.62 -8.83 10.50
CA ALA A 124 4.17 -8.48 9.14
C ALA A 124 5.21 -8.81 8.05
N SER A 125 6.43 -9.21 8.45
CA SER A 125 7.54 -9.61 7.58
C SER A 125 7.60 -11.13 7.45
#